data_AF-A0A7C5D6N5-F1
#
_entry.id   AF-A0A7C5D6N5-F1
#
_cell.length_a   1.000
_cell.length_b   1.000
_cell.length_c   1.000
_cell.angle_alpha   90.00
_cell.angle_beta   90.00
_cell.angle_gamma   90.00
#
_symmetry.space_group_name_H-M   'P 1'
#
loop_
_entity.id
_entity.type
_entity.pdbx_description
1 polymer ?
#
loop_
_entity_poly.entity_id
_entity_poly.type
_entity_poly.pdbx_seq_one_letter_code
_entity_poly.pdbx_strand_id
1 'polypeptide(L)'
;MLFDLKEDTKVNETYKLMAQTIIPRPIAWVVTEDEGVINIAPFSYFIGLSSEPASVLISVGHKPDGTPKDTLVNIRKHQKCTICMVQESDLEKMHYSSKALDKELSEA
;
A
#
# COMPACT_ATOMS: atom_id res chain seq x y z
N MET A 1 4.52 17.82 23.44
CA MET A 1 4.81 18.46 22.14
C MET A 1 3.49 18.62 21.42
N LEU A 2 3.17 19.83 20.96
CA LEU A 2 1.98 20.10 20.14
C LEU A 2 2.46 20.21 18.69
N PHE A 3 1.86 19.46 17.78
CA PHE A 3 2.14 19.52 16.34
C PHE A 3 1.01 20.30 15.66
N ASP A 4 1.33 21.44 15.05
CA ASP A 4 0.39 22.15 14.19
C ASP A 4 0.56 21.67 12.74
N LEU A 5 -0.39 20.84 12.29
CA LEU A 5 -0.36 20.27 10.94
C LEU A 5 -0.85 21.26 9.86
N LYS A 6 -1.34 22.45 10.24
CA LYS A 6 -1.81 23.48 9.30
C LYS A 6 -0.71 24.45 8.89
N GLU A 7 0.22 24.76 9.80
CA GLU A 7 1.21 25.81 9.58
C GLU A 7 2.63 25.28 9.30
N ASP A 8 2.97 24.04 9.66
CA ASP A 8 4.38 23.69 9.83
C ASP A 8 4.79 22.26 9.41
N THR A 9 4.26 21.72 8.31
CA THR A 9 4.86 20.49 7.77
C THR A 9 4.80 20.40 6.25
N LYS A 10 5.98 20.22 5.64
CA LYS A 10 6.04 19.67 4.27
C LYS A 10 5.33 18.31 4.32
N VAL A 11 4.58 17.92 3.29
CA VAL A 11 3.81 16.65 3.24
C VAL A 11 4.63 15.42 3.73
N ASN A 12 5.93 15.42 3.44
CA ASN A 12 6.86 14.38 3.90
C ASN A 12 7.06 14.32 5.43
N GLU A 13 7.01 15.44 6.13
CA GLU A 13 7.15 15.49 7.60
C GLU A 13 5.89 14.98 8.29
N THR A 14 4.71 15.36 7.80
CA THR A 14 3.44 14.78 8.27
C THR A 14 3.41 13.27 8.06
N TYR A 15 3.84 12.80 6.87
CA TYR A 15 3.96 11.36 6.59
C TYR A 15 4.91 10.67 7.58
N LYS A 16 6.11 11.23 7.80
CA LYS A 16 7.07 10.68 8.76
C LYS A 16 6.50 10.61 10.18
N LEU A 17 5.87 11.69 10.64
CA LEU A 17 5.25 11.74 11.97
C LEU A 17 4.22 10.62 12.13
N MET A 18 3.29 10.49 11.18
CA MET A 18 2.26 9.45 11.20
C MET A 18 2.88 8.05 11.14
N ALA A 19 3.80 7.81 10.21
CA ALA A 19 4.45 6.52 9.99
C ALA A 19 5.42 6.09 11.10
N GLN A 20 5.87 7.01 11.96
CA GLN A 20 6.72 6.70 13.11
C GLN A 20 5.94 6.63 14.42
N THR A 21 4.78 7.28 14.50
CA THR A 21 3.95 7.29 15.73
C THR A 21 2.97 6.13 15.77
N ILE A 22 2.36 5.76 14.63
CA ILE A 22 1.36 4.69 14.56
C ILE A 22 2.09 3.38 14.21
N ILE A 23 2.49 2.65 15.24
CA ILE A 23 3.26 1.39 15.15
C ILE A 23 2.86 0.38 16.25
N PRO A 24 3.07 -0.94 16.04
CA PRO A 24 3.43 -1.58 14.77
C PRO A 24 2.29 -1.50 13.75
N ARG A 25 2.61 -1.55 12.45
CA ARG A 25 1.60 -1.59 11.38
C ARG A 25 1.63 -2.94 10.68
N PRO A 26 0.48 -3.62 10.53
CA PRO A 26 0.41 -4.78 9.65
C PRO A 26 0.68 -4.33 8.20
N ILE A 27 1.28 -5.22 7.42
CA ILE A 27 1.54 -4.99 6.00
C ILE A 27 0.53 -5.82 5.21
N ALA A 28 -0.31 -5.15 4.43
CA ALA A 28 -1.06 -5.80 3.36
C ALA A 28 -0.13 -5.94 2.15
N TRP A 29 0.28 -7.16 1.83
CA TRP A 29 1.02 -7.45 0.61
C TRP A 29 0.01 -7.81 -0.48
N VAL A 30 -0.34 -6.83 -1.32
CA VAL A 30 -1.51 -6.90 -2.19
C VAL A 30 -1.11 -7.42 -3.56
N VAL A 31 -1.77 -8.50 -3.97
CA VAL A 31 -1.65 -9.11 -5.29
C VAL A 31 -2.86 -8.72 -6.13
N THR A 32 -2.59 -8.22 -7.33
CA THR A 32 -3.60 -7.94 -8.37
C THR A 32 -3.10 -8.47 -9.71
N GLU A 33 -4.02 -8.61 -10.66
CA GLU A 33 -3.70 -9.08 -12.01
C GLU A 33 -4.46 -8.23 -13.02
N ASP A 34 -3.78 -7.85 -14.10
CA ASP A 34 -4.36 -7.20 -15.27
C ASP A 34 -3.72 -7.75 -16.54
N GLU A 35 -4.54 -8.29 -17.45
CA GLU A 35 -4.11 -8.77 -18.77
C GLU A 35 -2.96 -9.81 -18.69
N GLY A 36 -2.99 -10.66 -17.66
CA GLY A 36 -1.97 -11.68 -17.41
C GLY A 36 -0.72 -11.18 -16.70
N VAL A 37 -0.60 -9.88 -16.42
CA VAL A 37 0.48 -9.30 -15.63
C VAL A 37 0.10 -9.28 -14.16
N ILE A 38 0.92 -9.92 -13.32
CA ILE A 38 0.75 -9.92 -11.87
C ILE A 38 1.45 -8.70 -11.28
N ASN A 39 0.72 -7.87 -10.55
CA ASN A 39 1.28 -6.78 -9.75
C ASN A 39 1.29 -7.19 -8.26
N ILE A 40 2.42 -6.99 -7.58
CA ILE A 40 2.54 -7.25 -6.13
C ILE A 40 3.16 -6.04 -5.41
N ALA A 41 2.42 -5.43 -4.47
CA ALA A 41 2.91 -4.26 -3.73
C ALA A 41 2.53 -4.25 -2.23
N PRO A 42 3.43 -3.83 -1.33
CA PRO A 42 3.15 -3.74 0.10
C PRO A 42 2.55 -2.40 0.53
N PHE A 43 1.56 -2.44 1.43
CA PHE A 43 0.92 -1.27 2.01
C PHE A 43 0.78 -1.41 3.53
N SER A 44 1.33 -0.46 4.29
CA SER A 44 1.25 -0.45 5.76
C SER A 44 0.15 0.45 6.31
N TYR A 45 -0.55 1.22 5.46
CA TYR A 45 -1.77 1.94 5.84
C TYR A 45 -2.96 1.00 5.63
N PHE A 46 -2.98 -0.07 6.44
CA PHE A 46 -3.89 -1.20 6.37
C PHE A 46 -4.53 -1.45 7.74
N ILE A 47 -5.86 -1.59 7.78
CA ILE A 47 -6.61 -1.85 9.00
C ILE A 47 -7.90 -2.64 8.73
N GLY A 48 -8.32 -3.46 9.69
CA GLY A 48 -9.67 -4.04 9.71
C GLY A 48 -10.72 -2.98 10.01
N LEU A 49 -11.86 -3.02 9.32
CA LEU A 49 -12.91 -2.01 9.43
C LEU A 49 -14.18 -2.56 10.10
N SER A 50 -14.67 -3.71 9.65
CA SER A 50 -15.85 -4.39 10.21
C SER A 50 -15.70 -5.90 10.07
N SER A 51 -16.36 -6.66 10.95
CA SER A 51 -16.50 -8.12 10.81
C SER A 51 -17.82 -8.54 10.15
N GLU A 52 -18.80 -7.63 10.10
CA GLU A 52 -20.11 -7.86 9.49
C GLU A 52 -20.57 -6.60 8.74
N PRO A 53 -20.46 -6.55 7.40
CA PRO A 53 -19.71 -7.50 6.57
C PRO A 53 -18.20 -7.39 6.82
N ALA A 54 -17.48 -8.50 6.66
CA ALA A 54 -16.02 -8.52 6.77
C ALA A 54 -15.39 -7.51 5.79
N SER A 55 -14.75 -6.48 6.35
CA SER A 55 -14.27 -5.32 5.60
C SER A 55 -12.92 -4.86 6.12
N VAL A 56 -12.06 -4.42 5.20
CA VAL A 56 -10.76 -3.84 5.51
C VAL A 56 -10.58 -2.53 4.74
N LEU A 57 -9.65 -1.70 5.18
CA LEU A 57 -9.22 -0.50 4.49
C LEU A 57 -7.74 -0.60 4.16
N ILE A 58 -7.39 -0.28 2.91
CA ILE A 58 -6.02 -0.06 2.46
C ILE A 58 -5.95 1.33 1.83
N SER A 59 -5.05 2.18 2.31
CA SER A 59 -4.78 3.47 1.69
C SER A 59 -3.73 3.29 0.59
N VAL A 60 -4.13 3.49 -0.67
CA VAL A 60 -3.26 3.40 -1.85
C VAL A 60 -3.01 4.80 -2.39
N GLY A 61 -1.75 5.25 -2.35
CA GLY A 61 -1.33 6.54 -2.88
C GLY A 61 -1.18 6.57 -4.41
N HIS A 62 -0.69 7.70 -4.90
CA HIS A 62 -0.33 7.91 -6.31
C HIS A 62 1.17 7.72 -6.52
N LYS A 63 1.58 7.50 -7.77
CA LYS A 63 2.98 7.54 -8.22
C LYS A 63 3.51 8.98 -8.17
N PRO A 64 4.85 9.21 -8.24
CA PRO A 64 5.42 10.56 -8.19
C PRO A 64 4.90 11.52 -9.27
N ASP A 65 4.48 10.99 -10.42
CA ASP A 65 3.88 11.74 -11.53
C ASP A 65 2.39 12.09 -11.31
N GLY A 66 1.81 11.69 -10.17
CA GLY A 66 0.42 11.92 -9.81
C GLY A 66 -0.56 10.88 -10.35
N THR A 67 -0.11 9.90 -11.13
CA THR A 67 -0.98 8.82 -11.63
C THR A 67 -1.29 7.79 -10.53
N PRO A 68 -2.45 7.12 -10.57
CA PRO A 68 -2.76 6.06 -9.61
C PRO A 68 -1.73 4.92 -9.67
N LYS A 69 -1.39 4.33 -8.51
CA LYS A 69 -0.63 3.07 -8.50
C LYS A 69 -1.39 1.94 -9.20
N ASP A 70 -0.68 1.00 -9.80
CA ASP A 70 -1.27 -0.09 -10.58
C ASP A 70 -2.22 -0.95 -9.73
N THR A 71 -1.90 -1.18 -8.46
CA THR A 71 -2.81 -1.82 -7.50
C THR A 71 -4.19 -1.14 -7.44
N LEU A 72 -4.25 0.20 -7.42
CA LEU A 72 -5.52 0.95 -7.39
C LEU A 72 -6.24 0.86 -8.73
N VAL A 73 -5.51 0.95 -9.84
CA VAL A 73 -6.07 0.79 -11.19
C VAL A 73 -6.70 -0.60 -11.34
N ASN A 74 -5.97 -1.65 -10.97
CA ASN A 74 -6.38 -3.04 -11.12
C ASN A 74 -7.57 -3.39 -10.22
N ILE A 75 -7.57 -2.95 -8.96
CA ILE A 75 -8.72 -3.16 -8.05
C ILE A 75 -9.98 -2.47 -8.59
N ARG A 76 -9.85 -1.24 -9.11
CA ARG A 76 -11.00 -0.53 -9.70
C ARG A 76 -11.51 -1.20 -10.96
N LYS A 77 -10.62 -1.70 -11.84
CA LYS A 77 -10.98 -2.39 -13.08
C LYS A 77 -11.64 -3.74 -12.82
N HIS A 78 -11.07 -4.55 -11.91
CA HIS A 78 -11.44 -5.96 -11.76
C HIS A 78 -12.22 -6.31 -10.50
N GLN A 79 -12.33 -5.37 -9.55
CA GLN A 79 -13.04 -5.56 -8.27
C GLN A 79 -12.56 -6.78 -7.48
N LYS A 80 -11.31 -7.20 -7.70
CA LYS A 80 -10.68 -8.39 -7.08
C LYS A 80 -9.24 -8.07 -6.67
N CYS A 81 -8.81 -8.59 -5.53
CA CYS A 81 -7.41 -8.64 -5.12
C CYS A 81 -7.22 -9.73 -4.06
N THR A 82 -5.98 -10.11 -3.81
CA THR A 82 -5.60 -10.96 -2.67
C THR A 82 -4.68 -10.18 -1.74
N ILE A 83 -4.91 -10.27 -0.43
CA ILE A 83 -4.04 -9.70 0.59
C ILE A 83 -3.27 -10.84 1.25
N CYS A 84 -1.95 -10.86 1.08
CA CYS A 84 -1.07 -11.79 1.76
C CYS A 84 -0.49 -11.13 3.01
N MET A 85 -0.50 -11.85 4.13
CA MET A 85 0.24 -11.44 5.33
C MET A 85 1.71 -11.79 5.14
N VAL A 86 2.60 -10.87 5.50
CA VAL A 86 4.04 -11.03 5.29
C VAL A 86 4.63 -11.93 6.37
N GLN A 87 5.34 -12.98 5.95
CA GLN A 87 6.16 -13.81 6.83
C GLN A 87 7.60 -13.29 6.85
N GLU A 88 8.33 -13.58 7.93
CA GLU A 88 9.73 -13.15 8.07
C GLU A 88 10.62 -13.64 6.92
N SER A 89 10.39 -14.86 6.44
CA SER A 89 11.09 -15.46 5.28
C SER A 89 10.90 -14.70 3.97
N ASP A 90 9.85 -13.91 3.84
CA ASP A 90 9.52 -13.16 2.61
C ASP A 90 9.80 -11.66 2.74
N LEU A 91 10.44 -11.22 3.83
CA LEU A 91 10.68 -9.80 4.10
C LEU A 91 11.46 -9.10 2.97
N GLU A 92 12.50 -9.75 2.44
CA GLU A 92 13.26 -9.19 1.31
C GLU A 92 12.42 -9.09 0.04
N LYS A 93 11.66 -10.14 -0.30
CA LYS A 93 10.80 -10.15 -1.49
C LYS A 93 9.73 -9.07 -1.39
N MET A 94 9.07 -8.98 -0.23
CA MET A 94 8.09 -7.95 0.05
C MET A 94 8.70 -6.56 -0.06
N HIS A 95 9.89 -6.34 0.49
CA HIS A 95 10.59 -5.06 0.38
C HIS A 95 10.91 -4.72 -1.09
N TYR A 96 11.41 -5.69 -1.87
CA TYR A 96 11.73 -5.47 -3.28
C TYR A 96 10.51 -5.17 -4.15
N SER A 97 9.36 -5.76 -3.82
CA SER A 97 8.09 -5.50 -4.51
C SER A 97 7.53 -4.08 -4.27
N SER A 98 8.19 -3.25 -3.46
CA SER A 98 7.84 -1.83 -3.29
C SER A 98 8.47 -0.89 -4.35
N LYS A 99 9.37 -1.40 -5.18
CA LYS A 99 10.02 -0.64 -6.25
C LYS A 99 8.99 -0.20 -7.29
N ALA A 100 9.21 0.97 -7.89
CA ALA A 100 8.43 1.41 -9.03
C ALA A 100 8.93 0.69 -10.29
N LEU A 101 8.09 -0.17 -10.85
CA LEU A 101 8.27 -0.79 -12.16
C LEU A 101 7.22 -0.24 -13.15
N ASP A 102 7.46 -0.47 -14.44
CA ASP A 102 6.47 -0.23 -15.48
C ASP A 102 5.31 -1.23 -15.35
N LYS A 103 4.12 -0.85 -15.82
CA LYS A 103 2.88 -1.63 -15.63
C LYS A 103 2.97 -3.03 -16.23
N GLU A 104 3.76 -3.18 -17.29
CA GLU A 104 3.96 -4.42 -18.03
C GLU A 104 4.94 -5.38 -17.34
N LEU A 105 5.64 -4.93 -16.29
CA LEU A 105 6.64 -5.71 -15.56
C LEU A 105 6.06 -6.18 -14.22
N SER A 106 6.16 -7.48 -13.96
CA SER A 106 5.72 -8.07 -12.70
C SER A 106 6.79 -7.94 -11.62
N GLU A 107 6.37 -7.67 -10.37
CA GLU A 107 7.24 -7.74 -9.18
C GLU A 107 7.38 -9.17 -8.60
N ALA A 108 6.70 -10.16 -9.18
CA ALA A 108 6.70 -11.55 -8.71
C ALA A 108 8.02 -12.28 -8.99
#